data_AF-A0A096C616-F1
#
_entry.id   AF-A0A096C616-F1
#
_cell.length_a   1.000
_cell.length_b   1.000
_cell.length_c   1.000
_cell.angle_alpha   90.00
_cell.angle_beta   90.00
_cell.angle_gamma   90.00
#
_symmetry.space_group_name_H-M   'P 1'
#
loop_
_entity.id
_entity.type
_entity.pdbx_description
1 polymer ?
#
loop_
_entity_poly.entity_id
_entity_poly.type
_entity_poly.pdbx_seq_one_letter_code
_entity_poly.pdbx_strand_id
1 'polypeptide(L)'
;MKYYSQYRSHDLFELQESLSGLSKLNRWVKLADNLPWDRIEKEYNKHLKNSHCGASNKPVRMVVGVLIVKHVENLSDEKTIQAIQENPYMQYLLGLDKFTEKPVFVPELFVLVRKRLDHDFFNMLTLMLAEVDGSKPGFHLLD
;
A
#
# COMPACT_ATOMS: atom_id res chain seq x y z
N MET A 1 5.08 46.16 -9.11
CA MET A 1 5.08 44.95 -8.25
C MET A 1 5.27 43.73 -9.14
N LYS A 2 6.39 43.01 -8.99
CA LYS A 2 6.63 41.75 -9.71
C LYS A 2 6.28 40.60 -8.77
N TYR A 3 5.17 39.92 -9.04
CA TYR A 3 4.83 38.69 -8.33
C TYR A 3 5.72 37.58 -8.87
N TYR A 4 6.75 37.19 -8.12
CA TYR A 4 7.46 35.94 -8.38
C TYR A 4 6.62 34.82 -7.76
N SER A 5 5.87 34.12 -8.59
CA SER A 5 5.38 32.79 -8.22
C SER A 5 6.60 31.88 -8.03
N GLN A 6 6.97 31.64 -6.78
CA GLN A 6 7.95 30.62 -6.40
C GLN A 6 7.31 29.22 -6.28
N TYR A 7 6.16 29.00 -6.91
CA TYR A 7 5.60 27.66 -7.00
C TYR A 7 6.26 26.93 -8.15
N ARG A 8 7.39 26.31 -7.79
CA ARG A 8 8.19 25.44 -8.61
C ARG A 8 7.29 24.32 -9.14
N SER A 9 6.88 24.45 -10.40
CA SER A 9 6.08 23.46 -11.15
C SER A 9 6.85 22.18 -11.46
N HIS A 10 7.93 21.88 -10.73
CA HIS A 10 8.84 20.75 -10.98
C HIS A 10 8.46 19.51 -10.17
N ASP A 11 7.81 19.67 -9.02
CA ASP A 11 7.60 18.55 -8.08
C ASP A 11 6.74 17.41 -8.67
N LEU A 12 5.71 17.73 -9.48
CA LEU A 12 4.88 16.68 -10.10
C LEU A 12 5.61 15.92 -11.22
N PHE A 13 6.49 16.61 -11.96
CA PHE A 13 7.29 15.98 -13.01
C PHE A 13 8.38 15.07 -12.41
N GLU A 14 9.00 15.51 -11.30
CA GLU A 14 9.98 14.71 -10.56
C GLU A 14 9.37 13.41 -10.00
N LEU A 15 8.10 13.42 -9.58
CA LEU A 15 7.40 12.21 -9.11
C LEU A 15 7.05 11.23 -10.25
N GLN A 16 6.85 11.73 -11.47
CA GLN A 16 6.76 10.88 -12.65
C GLN A 16 8.10 10.23 -13.01
N GLU A 17 9.22 10.81 -12.58
CA GLU A 17 10.56 10.24 -12.75
C GLU A 17 10.92 9.24 -11.65
N SER A 18 10.64 9.55 -10.38
CA SER A 18 10.91 8.65 -9.24
C SER A 18 10.12 9.00 -7.97
N LEU A 19 9.63 7.98 -7.25
CA LEU A 19 9.06 8.10 -5.90
C LEU A 19 10.13 8.06 -4.79
N SER A 20 11.40 7.83 -5.11
CA SER A 20 12.49 7.75 -4.12
C SER A 20 12.78 9.08 -3.41
N GLY A 21 12.40 10.20 -4.03
CA GLY A 21 12.59 11.56 -3.49
C GLY A 21 11.56 11.99 -2.44
N LEU A 22 10.57 11.14 -2.13
CA LEU A 22 9.52 11.48 -1.18
C LEU A 22 10.05 11.70 0.24
N SER A 23 9.40 12.61 0.96
CA SER A 23 9.75 12.92 2.35
C SER A 23 9.70 11.68 3.25
N LYS A 24 10.85 11.32 3.83
CA LYS A 24 10.99 10.24 4.82
C LYS A 24 10.24 10.49 6.13
N LEU A 25 9.75 11.71 6.34
CA LEU A 25 8.92 12.05 7.51
C LEU A 25 7.46 11.65 7.34
N ASN A 26 7.00 11.38 6.11
CA ASN A 26 5.62 10.99 5.82
C ASN A 26 5.28 9.62 6.43
N ARG A 27 4.07 9.49 6.98
CA ARG A 27 3.59 8.27 7.63
C ARG A 27 3.65 7.02 6.73
N TRP A 28 3.31 7.14 5.45
CA TRP A 28 3.29 6.02 4.51
C TRP A 28 4.69 5.57 4.13
N VAL A 29 5.63 6.51 4.02
CA VAL A 29 7.03 6.20 3.73
C VAL A 29 7.68 5.52 4.93
N LYS A 30 7.41 6.00 6.15
CA LYS A 30 7.84 5.33 7.38
C LYS A 30 7.28 3.91 7.49
N LEU A 31 5.97 3.76 7.26
CA LEU A 31 5.33 2.43 7.23
C LEU A 31 6.01 1.51 6.21
N ALA A 32 6.19 2.00 4.99
CA ALA A 32 6.82 1.23 3.91
C ALA A 32 8.26 0.83 4.22
N ASP A 33 9.05 1.72 4.82
CA ASP A 33 10.46 1.48 5.11
C ASP A 33 10.63 0.57 6.37
N ASN A 34 9.65 0.54 7.29
CA ASN A 34 9.73 -0.22 8.55
C ASN A 34 9.04 -1.59 8.51
N LEU A 35 8.17 -1.85 7.54
CA LEU A 35 7.47 -3.14 7.44
C LEU A 35 8.43 -4.28 7.04
N PRO A 36 8.36 -5.44 7.71
CA PRO A 36 9.19 -6.59 7.36
C PRO A 36 8.63 -7.31 6.13
N TRP A 37 8.80 -6.71 4.94
CA TRP A 37 8.23 -7.20 3.68
C TRP A 37 8.56 -8.65 3.37
N ASP A 38 9.78 -9.11 3.66
CA ASP A 38 10.19 -10.50 3.45
C ASP A 38 9.35 -11.50 4.27
N ARG A 39 8.97 -11.12 5.51
CA ARG A 39 8.14 -11.96 6.38
C ARG A 39 6.69 -11.98 5.88
N ILE A 40 6.18 -10.81 5.49
CA ILE A 40 4.84 -10.65 4.92
C ILE A 40 4.71 -11.50 3.65
N GLU A 41 5.70 -11.45 2.76
CA GLU A 41 5.71 -12.20 1.51
C GLU A 41 5.73 -13.71 1.75
N LYS A 42 6.55 -14.19 2.69
CA LYS A 42 6.59 -15.60 3.07
C LYS A 42 5.22 -16.11 3.54
N GLU A 43 4.55 -15.39 4.42
CA GLU A 43 3.23 -15.83 4.88
C GLU A 43 2.17 -15.70 3.80
N TYR A 44 2.14 -14.60 3.05
CA TYR A 44 1.22 -14.43 1.91
C TYR A 44 1.29 -15.62 0.93
N ASN A 45 2.51 -16.06 0.60
CA ASN A 45 2.73 -17.19 -0.31
C ASN A 45 2.29 -18.53 0.28
N LYS A 46 2.45 -18.72 1.61
CA LYS A 46 1.98 -19.92 2.32
C LYS A 46 0.45 -20.03 2.28
N HIS A 47 -0.26 -18.94 2.56
CA HIS A 47 -1.73 -18.93 2.59
C HIS A 47 -2.35 -19.15 1.20
N LEU A 48 -1.69 -18.69 0.14
CA LEU A 48 -2.19 -18.89 -1.23
C LEU A 48 -1.95 -20.29 -1.82
N LYS A 49 -1.31 -21.21 -1.08
CA LYS A 49 -0.98 -22.58 -1.54
C LYS A 49 -0.28 -22.62 -2.91
N ASN A 50 0.42 -21.55 -3.27
CA ASN A 50 1.13 -21.46 -4.54
C ASN A 50 2.50 -22.15 -4.42
N SER A 51 2.52 -23.49 -4.28
CA SER A 51 3.79 -24.23 -4.37
C SER A 51 4.34 -24.23 -5.80
N HIS A 52 3.49 -24.04 -6.80
CA HIS A 52 3.88 -23.85 -8.20
C HIS A 52 2.82 -22.97 -8.90
N CYS A 53 3.25 -21.92 -9.60
CA CYS A 53 2.51 -21.20 -10.64
C CYS A 53 1.46 -20.11 -10.25
N GLY A 54 1.89 -18.84 -10.26
CA GLY A 54 1.51 -17.90 -11.33
C GLY A 54 0.14 -17.20 -11.38
N ALA A 55 -0.72 -17.27 -10.35
CA ALA A 55 -2.09 -16.73 -10.48
C ALA A 55 -2.33 -15.29 -9.97
N SER A 56 -1.32 -14.57 -9.47
CA SER A 56 -1.41 -13.13 -9.27
C SER A 56 -0.17 -12.49 -9.88
N ASN A 57 -0.31 -11.91 -11.07
CA ASN A 57 0.78 -11.27 -11.82
C ASN A 57 1.25 -9.94 -11.19
N LYS A 58 0.96 -9.73 -9.90
CA LYS A 58 1.22 -8.51 -9.14
C LYS A 58 2.12 -8.82 -7.96
N PRO A 59 3.11 -7.95 -7.66
CA PRO A 59 4.01 -8.16 -6.54
C PRO A 59 3.24 -8.16 -5.21
N VAL A 60 3.66 -8.99 -4.26
CA VAL A 60 3.00 -9.13 -2.96
C VAL A 60 2.88 -7.80 -2.23
N ARG A 61 3.94 -6.98 -2.29
CA ARG A 61 3.97 -5.63 -1.72
C ARG A 61 2.83 -4.73 -2.22
N MET A 62 2.45 -4.84 -3.49
CA MET A 62 1.33 -4.07 -4.05
C MET A 62 0.01 -4.52 -3.44
N VAL A 63 -0.23 -5.83 -3.43
CA VAL A 63 -1.47 -6.41 -2.88
C VAL A 63 -1.63 -6.05 -1.40
N VAL A 64 -0.57 -6.28 -0.62
CA VAL A 64 -0.57 -6.00 0.81
C VAL A 64 -0.64 -4.51 1.08
N GLY A 65 0.04 -3.68 0.28
CA GLY A 65 -0.05 -2.22 0.36
C GLY A 65 -1.49 -1.72 0.20
N VAL A 66 -2.24 -2.24 -0.77
CA VAL A 66 -3.67 -1.87 -0.93
C VAL A 66 -4.49 -2.28 0.30
N LEU A 67 -4.25 -3.47 0.87
CA LEU A 67 -4.95 -3.93 2.08
C LEU A 67 -4.64 -3.02 3.29
N ILE A 68 -3.38 -2.60 3.43
CA ILE A 68 -2.96 -1.67 4.49
C ILE A 68 -3.66 -0.32 4.32
N VAL A 69 -3.61 0.27 3.12
CA VAL A 69 -4.26 1.58 2.86
C VAL A 69 -5.76 1.50 3.14
N LYS A 70 -6.42 0.44 2.68
CA LYS A 70 -7.84 0.20 2.96
C LYS A 70 -8.14 0.17 4.46
N HIS A 71 -7.33 -0.56 5.22
CA HIS A 71 -7.54 -0.74 6.66
C HIS A 71 -7.29 0.56 7.43
N VAL A 72 -6.16 1.23 7.15
CA VAL A 72 -5.75 2.47 7.84
C VAL A 72 -6.70 3.63 7.52
N GLU A 73 -7.16 3.76 6.28
CA GLU A 73 -8.08 4.83 5.87
C GLU A 73 -9.57 4.46 6.05
N ASN A 74 -9.86 3.20 6.39
CA ASN A 74 -11.22 2.66 6.51
C ASN A 74 -12.11 2.95 5.27
N LEU A 75 -11.59 2.64 4.08
CA LEU A 75 -12.23 2.94 2.79
C LEU A 75 -12.89 1.72 2.14
N SER A 76 -13.85 1.98 1.23
CA SER A 76 -14.33 0.96 0.29
C SER A 76 -13.23 0.59 -0.71
N ASP A 77 -13.39 -0.54 -1.41
CA ASP A 77 -12.39 -1.03 -2.35
C ASP A 77 -12.13 0.00 -3.48
N GLU A 78 -13.18 0.58 -4.04
CA GLU A 78 -13.11 1.61 -5.09
C GLU A 78 -12.43 2.89 -4.57
N LYS A 79 -12.86 3.38 -3.39
CA LYS A 79 -12.26 4.58 -2.78
C LYS A 79 -10.79 4.37 -2.42
N THR A 80 -10.41 3.16 -2.03
CA THR A 80 -9.02 2.80 -1.76
C THR A 80 -8.17 2.93 -3.02
N ILE A 81 -8.64 2.36 -4.14
CA ILE A 81 -7.92 2.46 -5.42
C ILE A 81 -7.78 3.91 -5.85
N GLN A 82 -8.87 4.69 -5.74
CA GLN A 82 -8.85 6.12 -6.06
C GLN A 82 -7.87 6.90 -5.18
N ALA A 83 -7.90 6.69 -3.86
CA ALA A 83 -6.98 7.35 -2.92
C ALA A 83 -5.51 7.04 -3.24
N ILE A 84 -5.21 5.82 -3.67
CA ILE A 84 -3.85 5.43 -4.09
C ILE A 84 -3.46 6.12 -5.39
N GLN A 85 -4.36 6.23 -6.37
CA GLN A 85 -4.08 6.94 -7.63
C GLN A 85 -3.74 8.41 -7.39
N GLU A 86 -4.40 9.04 -6.42
CA GLU A 86 -4.24 10.46 -6.10
C GLU A 86 -3.02 10.74 -5.20
N ASN A 87 -2.41 9.71 -4.59
CA ASN A 87 -1.40 9.91 -3.54
C ASN A 87 -0.06 9.18 -3.83
N PRO A 88 1.03 9.93 -4.14
CA PRO A 88 2.34 9.32 -4.42
C PRO A 88 2.94 8.60 -3.21
N TYR A 89 2.62 9.02 -1.98
CA TYR A 89 3.11 8.34 -0.77
C TYR A 89 2.46 6.97 -0.58
N MET A 90 1.19 6.82 -0.91
CA MET A 90 0.52 5.51 -0.91
C MET A 90 1.09 4.62 -2.01
N GLN A 91 1.39 5.17 -3.20
CA GLN A 91 2.03 4.42 -4.28
C GLN A 91 3.43 3.92 -3.90
N TYR A 92 4.19 4.70 -3.13
CA TYR A 92 5.47 4.26 -2.57
C TYR A 92 5.30 3.10 -1.59
N LEU A 93 4.26 3.11 -0.74
CA LEU A 93 3.94 1.98 0.14
C LEU A 93 3.72 0.70 -0.67
N LEU A 94 2.99 0.79 -1.79
CA LEU A 94 2.75 -0.31 -2.72
C LEU A 94 4.00 -0.81 -3.45
N GLY A 95 5.13 -0.10 -3.34
CA GLY A 95 6.39 -0.45 -3.99
C GLY A 95 6.45 -0.02 -5.46
N LEU A 96 5.73 1.03 -5.85
CA LEU A 96 5.91 1.64 -7.17
C LEU A 96 7.16 2.51 -7.19
N ASP A 97 7.88 2.45 -8.31
CA ASP A 97 9.06 3.29 -8.52
C ASP A 97 8.71 4.70 -9.01
N LYS A 98 7.56 4.84 -9.67
CA LYS A 98 7.11 6.08 -10.33
C LYS A 98 5.64 6.33 -10.06
N PHE A 99 5.27 7.61 -9.98
CA PHE A 99 3.88 7.99 -9.87
C PHE A 99 3.09 7.59 -11.12
N THR A 100 1.88 7.08 -10.92
CA THR A 100 0.94 6.76 -11.99
C THR A 100 -0.47 7.18 -11.61
N GLU A 101 -1.17 7.85 -12.52
CA GLU A 101 -2.59 8.17 -12.37
C GLU A 101 -3.49 6.99 -12.76
N LYS A 102 -2.93 5.97 -13.42
CA LYS A 102 -3.66 4.75 -13.79
C LYS A 102 -3.97 3.90 -12.55
N PRO A 103 -5.12 3.19 -12.54
CA PRO A 103 -5.48 2.33 -11.43
C PRO A 103 -4.42 1.24 -11.23
N VAL A 104 -3.86 1.18 -10.02
CA VAL A 104 -2.82 0.21 -9.64
C VAL A 104 -3.37 -1.22 -9.58
N PHE A 105 -4.68 -1.33 -9.38
CA PHE A 105 -5.41 -2.57 -9.20
C PHE A 105 -6.80 -2.47 -9.81
N VAL A 106 -7.29 -3.60 -10.32
CA VAL A 106 -8.67 -3.75 -10.80
C VAL A 106 -9.53 -4.19 -9.61
N PRO A 107 -10.63 -3.49 -9.25
CA PRO A 107 -11.41 -3.79 -8.05
C PRO A 107 -11.80 -5.26 -7.90
N GLU A 108 -12.14 -5.95 -8.99
CA GLU A 108 -12.54 -7.36 -8.97
C GLU A 108 -11.40 -8.28 -8.50
N LEU A 109 -10.16 -8.00 -8.90
CA LEU A 109 -9.00 -8.75 -8.42
C LEU A 109 -8.85 -8.59 -6.90
N PHE A 110 -9.24 -7.44 -6.35
CA PHE A 110 -9.02 -7.16 -4.93
C PHE A 110 -9.99 -7.97 -4.08
N VAL A 111 -11.23 -8.09 -4.54
CA VAL A 111 -12.23 -9.00 -3.96
C VAL A 111 -11.75 -10.46 -4.01
N LEU A 112 -11.18 -10.89 -5.14
CA LEU A 112 -10.68 -12.27 -5.29
C LEU A 112 -9.52 -12.57 -4.33
N VAL A 113 -8.59 -11.63 -4.15
CA VAL A 113 -7.49 -11.80 -3.21
C VAL A 113 -8.00 -11.83 -1.77
N ARG A 114 -8.89 -10.90 -1.37
CA ARG A 114 -9.44 -10.88 -0.01
C ARG A 114 -10.18 -12.17 0.34
N LYS A 115 -10.85 -12.80 -0.62
CA LYS A 115 -11.51 -14.11 -0.42
C LYS A 115 -10.55 -15.27 -0.22
N ARG A 116 -9.30 -15.15 -0.67
CA ARG A 116 -8.27 -16.20 -0.55
C ARG A 116 -7.42 -16.05 0.70
N LEU A 117 -7.32 -14.84 1.24
CA LEU A 117 -6.64 -14.57 2.51
C LEU A 117 -7.60 -14.86 3.65
N ASP A 118 -7.13 -15.60 4.65
CA ASP A 118 -7.89 -15.96 5.83
C ASP A 118 -7.78 -14.89 6.92
N HIS A 119 -8.62 -15.01 7.96
CA HIS A 119 -8.60 -14.12 9.12
C HIS A 119 -7.23 -14.10 9.81
N ASP A 120 -6.48 -15.19 9.76
CA ASP A 120 -5.16 -15.28 10.39
C ASP A 120 -4.15 -14.36 9.71
N PHE A 121 -4.16 -14.29 8.36
CA PHE A 121 -3.33 -13.34 7.62
C PHE A 121 -3.67 -11.88 7.99
N PHE A 122 -4.97 -11.55 8.06
CA PHE A 122 -5.40 -10.20 8.42
C PHE A 122 -5.00 -9.83 9.86
N ASN A 123 -5.21 -10.73 10.81
CA ASN A 123 -4.80 -10.52 12.20
C ASN A 123 -3.30 -10.31 12.30
N MET A 124 -2.51 -11.15 11.66
CA MET A 124 -1.05 -11.02 11.61
C MET A 124 -0.62 -9.65 11.04
N LEU A 125 -1.27 -9.20 9.96
CA LEU A 125 -0.97 -7.92 9.33
C LEU A 125 -1.30 -6.76 10.27
N THR A 126 -2.47 -6.80 10.94
CA THR A 126 -2.86 -5.80 11.94
C THR A 126 -1.89 -5.76 13.12
N LEU A 127 -1.43 -6.92 13.62
CA LEU A 127 -0.42 -6.99 14.68
C LEU A 127 0.90 -6.35 14.25
N MET A 128 1.36 -6.61 13.01
CA MET A 128 2.58 -5.98 12.51
C MET A 128 2.45 -4.47 12.32
N LEU A 129 1.29 -3.97 11.87
CA LEU A 129 1.04 -2.53 11.78
C LEU A 129 1.08 -1.87 13.17
N ALA A 130 0.47 -2.50 14.16
CA ALA A 130 0.49 -2.06 15.55
C ALA A 130 1.92 -1.99 16.14
N GLU A 131 2.76 -2.98 15.83
CA GLU A 131 4.18 -2.98 16.22
C GLU A 131 4.95 -1.81 15.57
N VAL A 132 4.70 -1.53 14.29
CA VAL A 132 5.37 -0.44 13.55
C VAL A 132 4.91 0.95 14.03
N ASP A 133 3.62 1.12 14.34
CA ASP A 133 3.06 2.38 14.83
C ASP A 133 3.28 2.60 16.34
N GLY A 134 3.89 1.64 17.05
CA GLY A 134 4.06 1.68 18.51
C GLY A 134 2.74 1.68 19.29
N SER A 135 1.63 1.34 18.63
CA SER A 135 0.27 1.42 19.12
C SER A 135 -0.25 0.01 19.37
N LYS A 136 -0.67 -0.33 20.59
CA LYS A 136 -1.22 -1.69 20.88
C LYS A 136 -2.43 -1.98 19.98
N PRO A 137 -2.55 -3.18 19.39
CA PRO A 137 -3.62 -3.51 18.47
C PRO A 137 -4.96 -3.55 19.21
N GLY A 138 -5.84 -2.60 18.90
CA GLY A 138 -7.25 -2.64 19.26
C GLY A 138 -7.98 -3.58 18.30
N PHE A 139 -8.40 -4.74 18.80
CA PHE A 139 -9.24 -5.69 18.07
C PHE A 139 -10.61 -5.06 17.77
N HIS A 140 -10.77 -4.48 16.57
CA HIS A 140 -12.09 -4.21 15.98
C HIS A 140 -12.01 -4.34 14.46
N LEU A 141 -12.23 -5.55 13.96
CA LEU A 141 -12.57 -5.82 12.56
C LEU A 141 -13.57 -6.97 12.50
N LEU A 142 -14.84 -6.68 12.77
CA LEU A 142 -15.99 -7.42 12.22
C LEU A 142 -17.21 -6.48 12.30
N ASP A 143 -17.52 -5.85 11.17
CA ASP A 143 -18.86 -5.79 10.57
C ASP A 143 -18.68 -5.73 9.03
#